data_AF-A0KSW0-F1
#
_entry.id   AF-A0KSW0-F1
#
_cell.length_a   1.000
_cell.length_b   1.000
_cell.length_c   1.000
_cell.angle_alpha   90.00
_cell.angle_beta   90.00
_cell.angle_gamma   90.00
#
_symmetry.space_group_name_H-M   'P 1'
#
loop_
_entity.id
_entity.type
_entity.pdbx_description
1 polymer ?
#
loop_
_entity_poly.entity_id
_entity_poly.type
_entity_poly.pdbx_seq_one_letter_code
_entity_poly.pdbx_strand_id
1 'polypeptide(L)'
;MARLGKQQLQLLEGVYLNRSPRVKLSPNWRTIYRELEVGELDGAEKYLCFAPRDFELLRKGVLAKEGVDLQALDFNLNRIAMSAQSQNEKLASIRPEAEYVLLKYLGFDSPPMGMSTRSSLRIPIDEAQQLCHELNVNAILVIENLDIFDAITQARLPAELSRVMVIYRGSGHHSPIGVRQFLQAMAGKVPIIAFTDLDPAGLQIAHTLTGMTHCIVPQLALFAPNELLAIPQINSADDFAKQAPQAKYLQSADLKNWRQLSLWLTQQRISIKQQHLLAHRLELVLLAYC
;
A
#
# COMPACT_ATOMS: atom_id res chain seq x y z
N MET A 1 -4.63 -1.09 -34.56
CA MET A 1 -5.93 -1.60 -34.09
C MET A 1 -5.98 -1.47 -32.57
N ALA A 2 -7.09 -1.01 -32.00
CA ALA A 2 -7.22 -0.84 -30.56
C ALA A 2 -7.35 -2.20 -29.87
N ARG A 3 -6.57 -2.43 -28.80
CA ARG A 3 -6.63 -3.64 -27.98
C ARG A 3 -7.72 -3.51 -26.93
N LEU A 4 -8.33 -4.63 -26.56
CA LEU A 4 -9.26 -4.68 -25.42
C LEU A 4 -8.49 -4.53 -24.10
N GLY A 5 -8.95 -3.62 -23.24
CA GLY A 5 -8.37 -3.41 -21.92
C GLY A 5 -8.80 -4.48 -20.90
N LYS A 6 -8.07 -4.58 -19.77
CA LYS A 6 -8.35 -5.56 -18.70
C LYS A 6 -9.80 -5.58 -18.24
N GLN A 7 -10.40 -4.40 -18.02
CA GLN A 7 -11.81 -4.30 -17.61
C GLN A 7 -12.79 -4.84 -18.66
N GLN A 8 -12.47 -4.71 -19.94
CA GLN A 8 -13.31 -5.20 -21.03
C GLN A 8 -13.24 -6.73 -21.13
N LEU A 9 -12.04 -7.30 -20.94
CA LEU A 9 -11.83 -8.75 -20.90
C LEU A 9 -12.53 -9.40 -19.70
N GLN A 10 -12.50 -8.78 -18.52
CA GLN A 10 -13.24 -9.25 -17.34
C GLN A 10 -14.76 -9.23 -17.55
N LEU A 11 -15.28 -8.19 -18.22
CA LEU A 11 -16.70 -8.13 -18.57
C LEU A 11 -17.08 -9.23 -19.58
N LEU A 12 -16.22 -9.49 -20.57
CA LEU A 12 -16.41 -10.54 -21.57
C LEU A 12 -16.39 -11.95 -20.96
N GLU A 13 -15.44 -12.23 -20.08
CA GLU A 13 -15.37 -13.49 -19.35
C GLU A 13 -16.64 -13.71 -18.52
N GLY A 14 -17.05 -12.70 -17.74
CA GLY A 14 -18.26 -12.79 -16.93
C GLY A 14 -19.53 -13.07 -17.76
N VAL A 15 -19.65 -12.51 -18.97
CA VAL A 15 -20.77 -12.79 -19.87
C VAL A 15 -20.67 -14.18 -20.50
N TYR A 16 -19.46 -14.59 -20.89
CA TYR A 16 -19.20 -15.87 -21.52
C TYR A 16 -19.47 -17.04 -20.56
N LEU A 17 -18.96 -16.97 -19.32
CA LEU A 17 -19.14 -18.00 -18.30
C LEU A 17 -20.59 -18.13 -17.85
N ASN A 18 -21.25 -16.99 -17.57
CA ASN A 18 -22.62 -16.99 -17.07
C ASN A 18 -23.66 -17.16 -18.20
N ARG A 19 -23.21 -17.24 -19.46
CA ARG A 19 -24.07 -17.26 -20.67
C ARG A 19 -25.15 -16.17 -20.61
N SER A 20 -24.76 -14.98 -20.18
CA SER A 20 -25.67 -13.85 -19.95
C SER A 20 -26.31 -13.42 -21.27
N PRO A 21 -27.64 -13.54 -21.43
CA PRO A 21 -28.29 -13.33 -22.73
C PRO A 21 -28.36 -11.85 -23.15
N ARG A 22 -28.13 -10.93 -22.21
CA ARG A 22 -28.07 -9.48 -22.47
C ARG A 22 -27.25 -8.75 -21.42
N VAL A 23 -26.67 -7.63 -21.82
CA VAL A 23 -25.94 -6.71 -20.93
C VAL A 23 -26.31 -5.26 -21.21
N LYS A 24 -26.29 -4.41 -20.18
CA LYS A 24 -26.52 -2.98 -20.35
C LYS A 24 -25.39 -2.36 -21.15
N LEU A 25 -25.73 -1.55 -22.15
CA LEU A 25 -24.78 -0.95 -23.09
C LEU A 25 -23.98 0.20 -22.46
N SER A 26 -23.02 -0.14 -21.61
CA SER A 26 -22.06 0.80 -20.99
C SER A 26 -20.97 1.23 -21.99
N PRO A 27 -20.15 2.27 -21.68
CA PRO A 27 -19.02 2.65 -22.54
C PRO A 27 -18.05 1.49 -22.85
N ASN A 28 -17.84 0.60 -21.88
CA ASN A 28 -17.02 -0.60 -22.09
C ASN A 28 -17.68 -1.59 -23.05
N TRP A 29 -19.00 -1.84 -22.92
CA TRP A 29 -19.74 -2.71 -23.84
C TRP A 29 -19.89 -2.13 -25.24
N ARG A 30 -19.99 -0.80 -25.39
CA ARG A 30 -19.91 -0.13 -26.70
C ARG A 30 -18.56 -0.35 -27.37
N THR A 31 -17.48 -0.28 -26.60
CA THR A 31 -16.14 -0.55 -27.13
C THR A 31 -16.00 -2.02 -27.51
N ILE A 32 -16.43 -2.95 -26.65
CA ILE A 32 -16.42 -4.39 -26.96
C ILE A 32 -17.21 -4.69 -28.23
N TYR A 33 -18.43 -4.15 -28.35
CA TYR A 33 -19.29 -4.34 -29.51
C TYR A 33 -18.65 -3.81 -30.79
N ARG A 34 -18.05 -2.61 -30.75
CA ARG A 34 -17.33 -2.04 -31.90
C ARG A 34 -16.11 -2.88 -32.32
N GLU A 35 -15.42 -3.48 -31.36
CA GLU A 35 -14.15 -4.18 -31.63
C GLU A 35 -14.33 -5.66 -32.02
N LEU A 36 -15.44 -6.29 -31.64
CA LEU A 36 -15.73 -7.70 -31.90
C LEU A 36 -16.92 -7.89 -32.85
N GLU A 37 -17.85 -6.94 -32.93
CA GLU A 37 -19.05 -6.98 -33.77
C GLU A 37 -19.92 -8.24 -33.55
N VAL A 38 -20.02 -8.67 -32.29
CA VAL A 38 -20.79 -9.85 -31.88
C VAL A 38 -21.97 -9.45 -31.00
N GLY A 39 -23.14 -10.04 -31.28
CA GLY A 39 -24.43 -9.72 -30.64
C GLY A 39 -25.22 -8.67 -31.41
N GLU A 40 -26.40 -8.32 -30.90
CA GLU A 40 -27.31 -7.35 -31.51
C GLU A 40 -27.78 -6.34 -30.47
N LEU A 41 -27.88 -5.05 -30.85
CA LEU A 41 -28.47 -4.04 -29.98
C LEU A 41 -29.99 -4.22 -29.90
N ASP A 42 -30.57 -4.01 -28.73
CA ASP A 42 -32.02 -3.95 -28.61
C ASP A 42 -32.58 -2.71 -29.35
N GLY A 43 -33.87 -2.71 -29.68
CA GLY A 43 -34.49 -1.63 -30.47
C GLY A 43 -34.43 -0.23 -29.83
N ALA A 44 -34.08 -0.13 -28.54
CA ALA A 44 -33.87 1.12 -27.83
C ALA A 44 -32.38 1.46 -27.60
N GLU A 45 -31.45 0.64 -28.12
CA GLU A 45 -29.99 0.72 -27.97
C GLU A 45 -29.51 0.88 -26.50
N LYS A 46 -30.25 0.28 -25.57
CA LYS A 46 -29.95 0.24 -24.13
C LYS A 46 -29.20 -1.02 -23.74
N TYR A 47 -29.35 -2.10 -24.50
CA TYR A 47 -28.77 -3.41 -24.22
C TYR A 47 -28.10 -4.00 -25.45
N LEU A 48 -27.03 -4.73 -25.21
CA LEU A 48 -26.44 -5.65 -26.17
C LEU A 48 -26.93 -7.06 -25.83
N CYS A 49 -27.57 -7.71 -26.79
CA CYS A 49 -28.19 -9.02 -26.68
C CYS A 49 -27.34 -10.08 -27.39
N PHE A 50 -27.28 -11.28 -26.82
CA PHE A 50 -26.48 -12.38 -27.34
C PHE A 50 -27.36 -13.61 -27.58
N ALA A 51 -27.30 -14.14 -28.80
CA ALA A 51 -27.82 -15.45 -29.13
C ALA A 51 -26.84 -16.56 -28.67
N PRO A 52 -27.28 -17.82 -28.51
CA PRO A 52 -26.40 -18.91 -28.10
C PRO A 52 -25.13 -19.09 -28.96
N ARG A 53 -25.23 -18.81 -30.27
CA ARG A 53 -24.10 -18.84 -31.22
C ARG A 53 -23.06 -17.75 -30.95
N ASP A 54 -23.47 -16.64 -30.36
CA ASP A 54 -22.63 -15.45 -30.20
C ASP A 54 -21.54 -15.67 -29.15
N PHE A 55 -21.77 -16.52 -28.15
CA PHE A 55 -20.75 -16.82 -27.14
C PHE A 55 -19.52 -17.51 -27.73
N GLU A 56 -19.70 -18.41 -28.70
CA GLU A 56 -18.57 -19.02 -29.41
C GLU A 56 -17.86 -18.00 -30.32
N LEU A 57 -18.61 -17.06 -30.90
CA LEU A 57 -18.04 -15.95 -31.66
C LEU A 57 -17.26 -14.97 -30.78
N LEU A 58 -17.74 -14.68 -29.57
CA LEU A 58 -17.02 -13.88 -28.56
C LEU A 58 -15.70 -14.55 -28.18
N ARG A 59 -15.74 -15.85 -27.88
CA ARG A 59 -14.53 -16.64 -27.57
C ARG A 59 -13.52 -16.60 -28.71
N LYS A 60 -13.95 -16.93 -29.94
CA LYS A 60 -13.07 -16.93 -31.11
C LYS A 60 -12.54 -15.53 -31.43
N GLY A 61 -13.36 -14.50 -31.28
CA GLY A 61 -12.98 -13.11 -31.49
C GLY A 61 -11.92 -12.63 -30.51
N VAL A 62 -12.09 -12.93 -29.21
CA VAL A 62 -11.08 -12.61 -28.18
C VAL A 62 -9.80 -13.42 -28.38
N LEU A 63 -9.91 -14.71 -28.70
CA LEU A 63 -8.74 -15.56 -28.97
C LEU A 63 -7.94 -15.06 -30.18
N ALA A 64 -8.60 -14.69 -31.27
CA ALA A 64 -7.94 -14.17 -32.46
C ALA A 64 -7.33 -12.77 -32.26
N LYS A 65 -7.99 -11.91 -31.48
CA LYS A 65 -7.58 -10.50 -31.30
C LYS A 65 -6.54 -10.31 -30.20
N GLU A 66 -6.70 -11.02 -29.08
CA GLU A 66 -5.89 -10.84 -27.87
C GLU A 66 -5.01 -12.05 -27.55
N GLY A 67 -5.18 -13.17 -28.27
CA GLY A 67 -4.42 -14.40 -28.03
C GLY A 67 -4.83 -15.12 -26.74
N VAL A 68 -6.05 -14.87 -26.24
CA VAL A 68 -6.51 -15.43 -24.95
C VAL A 68 -7.85 -16.15 -25.12
N ASP A 69 -7.95 -17.34 -24.55
CA ASP A 69 -9.18 -18.13 -24.57
C ASP A 69 -10.07 -17.81 -23.36
N LEU A 70 -11.28 -17.26 -23.61
CA LEU A 70 -12.28 -16.94 -22.58
C LEU A 70 -12.71 -18.15 -21.74
N GLN A 71 -12.51 -19.39 -22.22
CA GLN A 71 -12.83 -20.60 -21.45
C GLN A 71 -11.72 -21.00 -20.47
N ALA A 72 -10.46 -20.63 -20.75
CA ALA A 72 -9.29 -21.00 -19.97
C ALA A 72 -8.72 -19.84 -19.14
N LEU A 73 -9.28 -18.64 -19.31
CA LEU A 73 -8.95 -17.46 -18.53
C LEU A 73 -9.33 -17.67 -17.06
N ASP A 74 -8.32 -17.61 -16.18
CA ASP A 74 -8.53 -17.43 -14.74
C ASP A 74 -7.71 -16.22 -14.29
N PHE A 75 -8.40 -15.09 -14.08
CA PHE A 75 -7.75 -13.86 -13.61
C PHE A 75 -7.16 -14.02 -12.19
N ASN A 76 -7.48 -15.07 -11.43
CA ASN A 76 -6.95 -15.28 -10.08
C ASN A 76 -5.54 -15.91 -10.06
N LEU A 77 -4.96 -16.21 -11.22
CA LEU A 77 -3.60 -16.75 -11.29
C LEU A 77 -2.53 -15.65 -11.10
N ASN A 78 -1.39 -16.03 -10.53
CA ASN A 78 -0.22 -15.16 -10.42
C ASN A 78 0.40 -14.89 -11.82
N ARG A 79 1.23 -13.85 -11.94
CA ARG A 79 1.81 -13.42 -13.25
C ARG A 79 2.59 -14.52 -13.99
N ILE A 80 3.26 -15.40 -13.26
CA ILE A 80 4.06 -16.51 -13.82
C ILE A 80 3.16 -17.61 -14.39
N ALA A 81 2.03 -17.90 -13.74
CA ALA A 81 1.02 -18.80 -14.28
C ALA A 81 0.26 -18.16 -15.47
N MET A 82 0.04 -16.84 -15.44
CA MET A 82 -0.57 -16.10 -16.55
C MET A 82 0.32 -16.01 -17.80
N SER A 83 1.65 -16.00 -17.66
CA SER A 83 2.56 -16.05 -18.82
C SER A 83 2.49 -17.37 -19.59
N ALA A 84 2.00 -18.46 -18.96
CA ALA A 84 1.75 -19.72 -19.64
C ALA A 84 0.45 -19.71 -20.48
N GLN A 85 -0.48 -18.79 -20.20
CA GLN A 85 -1.80 -18.73 -20.86
C GLN A 85 -1.97 -17.51 -21.78
N SER A 86 -1.16 -16.45 -21.61
CA SER A 86 -1.22 -15.25 -22.43
C SER A 86 0.12 -14.52 -22.49
N GLN A 87 0.45 -13.94 -23.65
CA GLN A 87 1.60 -13.03 -23.80
C GLN A 87 1.44 -11.71 -23.02
N ASN A 88 0.28 -11.47 -22.39
CA ASN A 88 -0.04 -10.22 -21.72
C ASN A 88 -0.07 -10.41 -20.19
N GLU A 89 1.11 -10.41 -19.57
CA GLU A 89 1.36 -10.58 -18.11
C GLU A 89 0.55 -9.63 -17.20
N LYS A 90 -0.01 -8.55 -17.77
CA LYS A 90 -0.80 -7.54 -17.07
C LYS A 90 -2.22 -8.00 -16.71
N LEU A 91 -2.64 -9.18 -17.15
CA LEU A 91 -3.97 -9.73 -16.88
C LEU A 91 -4.11 -10.36 -15.49
N ALA A 92 -3.03 -10.83 -14.83
CA ALA A 92 -3.09 -11.37 -13.46
C ALA A 92 -3.77 -10.41 -12.47
N SER A 93 -4.71 -10.91 -11.66
CA SER A 93 -5.41 -10.16 -10.60
C SER A 93 -4.65 -10.19 -9.27
N ILE A 94 -3.79 -11.20 -9.05
CA ILE A 94 -2.88 -11.23 -7.90
C ILE A 94 -1.65 -10.41 -8.24
N ARG A 95 -1.52 -9.26 -7.58
CA ARG A 95 -0.27 -8.50 -7.52
C ARG A 95 0.71 -9.34 -6.70
N PRO A 96 1.83 -9.84 -7.27
CA PRO A 96 2.83 -10.59 -6.51
C PRO A 96 3.36 -9.83 -5.29
N GLU A 97 3.12 -8.52 -5.22
CA GLU A 97 3.48 -7.65 -4.11
C GLU A 97 2.54 -7.77 -2.90
N ALA A 98 1.36 -8.40 -3.04
CA ALA A 98 0.39 -8.52 -1.94
C ALA A 98 0.79 -9.57 -0.88
N GLU A 99 1.69 -10.50 -1.21
CA GLU A 99 2.12 -11.60 -0.33
C GLU A 99 3.51 -11.36 0.27
N TYR A 100 4.10 -10.19 0.03
CA TYR A 100 5.48 -9.89 0.42
C TYR A 100 5.55 -8.61 1.23
N VAL A 101 6.59 -8.52 2.06
CA VAL A 101 6.99 -7.29 2.74
C VAL A 101 8.43 -6.94 2.38
N LEU A 102 8.73 -5.64 2.35
CA LEU A 102 10.10 -5.15 2.25
C LEU A 102 10.58 -4.79 3.66
N LEU A 103 11.61 -5.47 4.13
CA LEU A 103 12.12 -5.33 5.50
C LEU A 103 13.63 -5.18 5.59
N LYS A 104 14.11 -4.74 6.75
CA LYS A 104 15.51 -4.84 7.20
C LYS A 104 15.58 -4.91 8.72
N TYR A 105 16.76 -5.11 9.26
CA TYR A 105 16.98 -5.28 10.70
C TYR A 105 17.82 -4.15 11.29
N LEU A 106 17.48 -3.73 12.50
CA LEU A 106 18.19 -2.69 13.24
C LEU A 106 18.35 -3.09 14.72
N GLY A 107 19.47 -2.70 15.33
CA GLY A 107 19.70 -2.91 16.78
C GLY A 107 19.95 -4.36 17.18
N PHE A 108 20.50 -5.18 16.28
CA PHE A 108 21.00 -6.52 16.59
C PHE A 108 22.53 -6.47 16.81
N ASP A 109 23.03 -7.22 17.78
CA ASP A 109 24.49 -7.29 18.09
C ASP A 109 25.31 -7.77 16.89
N SER A 110 24.76 -8.72 16.14
CA SER A 110 25.29 -9.19 14.86
C SER A 110 24.21 -9.09 13.80
N PRO A 111 24.53 -8.68 12.56
CA PRO A 111 23.53 -8.58 11.52
C PRO A 111 22.88 -9.95 11.23
N PRO A 112 21.54 -10.06 11.33
CA PRO A 112 20.84 -11.30 10.99
C PRO A 112 21.19 -11.75 9.58
N MET A 113 21.43 -13.07 9.42
CA MET A 113 21.76 -13.69 8.13
C MET A 113 23.02 -13.09 7.44
N GLY A 114 23.92 -12.46 8.20
CA GLY A 114 25.13 -11.84 7.64
C GLY A 114 24.86 -10.64 6.73
N MET A 115 23.66 -10.08 6.78
CA MET A 115 23.25 -8.99 5.91
C MET A 115 23.86 -7.65 6.32
N SER A 116 24.21 -6.82 5.35
CA SER A 116 24.56 -5.42 5.65
C SER A 116 23.34 -4.68 6.21
N THR A 117 23.55 -3.75 7.14
CA THR A 117 22.50 -2.84 7.64
C THR A 117 21.94 -1.91 6.56
N ARG A 118 22.61 -1.84 5.40
CA ARG A 118 22.17 -1.11 4.21
C ARG A 118 21.31 -1.96 3.26
N SER A 119 21.30 -3.28 3.45
CA SER A 119 20.54 -4.20 2.62
C SER A 119 19.10 -4.33 3.13
N SER A 120 18.18 -4.62 2.23
CA SER A 120 16.78 -4.93 2.52
C SER A 120 16.39 -6.25 1.88
N LEU A 121 15.42 -6.92 2.48
CA LEU A 121 14.84 -8.18 2.01
C LEU A 121 13.41 -7.95 1.57
N ARG A 122 13.07 -8.47 0.40
CA ARG A 122 11.68 -8.66 -0.02
C ARG A 122 11.33 -10.12 0.18
N ILE A 123 10.59 -10.44 1.23
CA ILE A 123 10.28 -11.82 1.60
C ILE A 123 8.77 -12.05 1.77
N PRO A 124 8.31 -13.31 1.62
CA PRO A 124 6.95 -13.71 1.94
C PRO A 124 6.54 -13.34 3.36
N ILE A 125 5.25 -13.06 3.56
CA ILE A 125 4.68 -12.64 4.85
C ILE A 125 4.79 -13.71 5.93
N ASP A 126 4.63 -14.98 5.57
CA ASP A 126 4.77 -16.13 6.47
C ASP A 126 6.23 -16.31 6.93
N GLU A 127 7.18 -16.20 6.01
CA GLU A 127 8.61 -16.21 6.34
C GLU A 127 8.99 -15.02 7.24
N ALA A 128 8.47 -13.83 6.97
CA ALA A 128 8.68 -12.65 7.84
C ALA A 128 8.15 -12.87 9.26
N GLN A 129 7.01 -13.55 9.42
CA GLN A 129 6.46 -13.88 10.73
C GLN A 129 7.34 -14.88 11.48
N GLN A 130 7.82 -15.91 10.78
CA GLN A 130 8.74 -16.89 11.34
C GLN A 130 10.05 -16.24 11.80
N LEU A 131 10.66 -15.39 10.96
CA LEU A 131 11.88 -14.67 11.31
C LEU A 131 11.67 -13.72 12.49
N CYS A 132 10.49 -13.10 12.63
CA CYS A 132 10.15 -12.31 13.81
C CYS A 132 10.29 -13.12 15.11
N HIS A 133 9.86 -14.39 15.09
CA HIS A 133 9.96 -15.29 16.23
C HIS A 133 11.39 -15.80 16.44
N GLU A 134 12.02 -16.36 15.41
CA GLU A 134 13.37 -16.94 15.50
C GLU A 134 14.43 -15.93 15.90
N LEU A 135 14.31 -14.70 15.39
CA LEU A 135 15.22 -13.61 15.70
C LEU A 135 14.82 -12.88 16.98
N ASN A 136 13.84 -13.34 17.78
CA ASN A 136 13.32 -12.65 18.97
C ASN A 136 13.22 -11.12 18.73
N VAL A 137 12.46 -10.73 17.71
CA VAL A 137 12.26 -9.32 17.38
C VAL A 137 11.49 -8.65 18.51
N ASN A 138 12.01 -7.53 19.02
CA ASN A 138 11.40 -6.81 20.14
C ASN A 138 10.34 -5.81 19.67
N ALA A 139 10.41 -5.32 18.42
CA ALA A 139 9.46 -4.38 17.85
C ALA A 139 9.46 -4.41 16.32
N ILE A 140 8.32 -4.03 15.74
CA ILE A 140 8.18 -3.78 14.31
C ILE A 140 8.11 -2.26 14.08
N LEU A 141 9.03 -1.71 13.31
CA LEU A 141 9.06 -0.30 12.94
C LEU A 141 8.58 -0.11 11.50
N VAL A 142 7.42 0.49 11.31
CA VAL A 142 6.82 0.75 10.00
C VAL A 142 7.19 2.16 9.54
N ILE A 143 7.93 2.27 8.43
CA ILE A 143 8.40 3.54 7.88
C ILE A 143 7.56 3.95 6.68
N GLU A 144 7.14 5.20 6.64
CA GLU A 144 6.32 5.77 5.58
C GLU A 144 7.04 5.88 4.22
N ASN A 145 8.22 6.50 4.22
CA ASN A 145 8.93 6.87 3.00
C ASN A 145 10.08 5.90 2.70
N LEU A 146 10.26 5.54 1.42
CA LEU A 146 11.23 4.50 1.02
C LEU A 146 12.67 4.96 1.21
N ASP A 147 12.97 6.21 0.89
CA ASP A 147 14.27 6.84 1.10
C ASP A 147 14.62 6.90 2.59
N ILE A 148 13.64 7.13 3.46
CA ILE A 148 13.82 7.09 4.92
C ILE A 148 14.05 5.66 5.40
N PHE A 149 13.34 4.68 4.83
CA PHE A 149 13.59 3.27 5.09
C PHE A 149 15.03 2.88 4.71
N ASP A 150 15.55 3.40 3.61
CA ASP A 150 16.93 3.19 3.19
C ASP A 150 17.95 3.91 4.07
N ALA A 151 17.63 5.12 4.50
CA ALA A 151 18.49 5.96 5.34
C ALA A 151 18.27 5.76 6.86
N ILE A 152 17.45 4.80 7.30
CA ILE A 152 17.02 4.70 8.71
C ILE A 152 18.18 4.59 9.72
N THR A 153 19.30 4.02 9.30
CA THR A 153 20.53 3.92 10.13
C THR A 153 21.14 5.28 10.49
N GLN A 154 20.73 6.36 9.81
CA GLN A 154 21.14 7.74 10.09
C GLN A 154 20.23 8.42 11.12
N ALA A 155 19.04 7.87 11.39
CA ALA A 155 18.10 8.43 12.34
C ALA A 155 18.59 8.22 13.78
N ARG A 156 18.41 9.24 14.64
CA ARG A 156 18.68 9.13 16.08
C ARG A 156 17.48 8.51 16.78
N LEU A 157 17.34 7.21 16.60
CA LEU A 157 16.27 6.42 17.20
C LEU A 157 16.45 6.29 18.72
N PRO A 158 15.35 6.12 19.48
CA PRO A 158 15.40 5.83 20.91
C PRO A 158 16.31 4.63 21.22
N ALA A 159 17.17 4.76 22.23
CA ALA A 159 18.13 3.71 22.60
C ALA A 159 17.45 2.39 23.05
N GLU A 160 16.22 2.46 23.53
CA GLU A 160 15.40 1.30 23.87
C GLU A 160 14.98 0.44 22.66
N LEU A 161 15.06 0.98 21.44
CA LEU A 161 14.80 0.23 20.21
C LEU A 161 15.98 -0.67 19.85
N SER A 162 15.92 -1.91 20.36
CA SER A 162 16.82 -3.01 19.99
C SER A 162 16.07 -4.11 19.25
N ARG A 163 16.78 -4.91 18.46
CA ARG A 163 16.23 -6.06 17.72
C ARG A 163 14.95 -5.75 16.95
N VAL A 164 14.99 -4.68 16.16
CA VAL A 164 13.83 -4.14 15.43
C VAL A 164 13.77 -4.72 14.02
N MET A 165 12.58 -5.20 13.64
CA MET A 165 12.25 -5.45 12.24
C MET A 165 11.66 -4.19 11.63
N VAL A 166 12.41 -3.55 10.74
CA VAL A 166 11.99 -2.34 10.05
C VAL A 166 11.27 -2.73 8.77
N ILE A 167 10.07 -2.21 8.54
CA ILE A 167 9.23 -2.52 7.38
C ILE A 167 8.88 -1.23 6.64
N TYR A 168 9.05 -1.24 5.32
CA TYR A 168 8.52 -0.18 4.48
C TYR A 168 7.01 -0.35 4.31
N ARG A 169 6.21 0.69 4.58
CA ARG A 169 4.73 0.64 4.51
C ARG A 169 4.16 0.25 3.13
N GLY A 170 4.94 0.44 2.08
CA GLY A 170 4.50 0.31 0.69
C GLY A 170 4.01 1.63 0.05
N SER A 171 4.15 1.68 -1.27
CA SER A 171 3.65 2.74 -2.17
C SER A 171 3.13 2.10 -3.46
N GLY A 172 2.81 2.88 -4.50
CA GLY A 172 2.28 2.34 -5.77
C GLY A 172 3.05 1.13 -6.34
N HIS A 173 4.37 1.07 -6.11
CA HIS A 173 5.24 -0.04 -6.54
C HIS A 173 5.40 -1.19 -5.52
N HIS A 174 5.06 -0.96 -4.25
CA HIS A 174 5.14 -1.94 -3.15
C HIS A 174 3.79 -2.02 -2.45
N SER A 175 3.05 -3.12 -2.62
CA SER A 175 1.65 -3.20 -2.17
C SER A 175 1.51 -3.00 -0.65
N PRO A 176 0.74 -2.00 -0.18
CA PRO A 176 0.42 -1.84 1.24
C PRO A 176 -0.41 -2.99 1.82
N ILE A 177 -0.95 -3.88 0.96
CA ILE A 177 -1.77 -5.02 1.36
C ILE A 177 -0.96 -6.03 2.16
N GLY A 178 0.26 -6.37 1.69
CA GLY A 178 1.09 -7.36 2.37
C GLY A 178 1.53 -6.90 3.76
N VAL A 179 1.90 -5.62 3.88
CA VAL A 179 2.19 -5.00 5.18
C VAL A 179 0.97 -5.07 6.10
N ARG A 180 -0.23 -4.75 5.61
CA ARG A 180 -1.45 -4.84 6.43
C ARG A 180 -1.69 -6.26 6.96
N GLN A 181 -1.57 -7.27 6.10
CA GLN A 181 -1.74 -8.68 6.48
C GLN A 181 -0.68 -9.11 7.51
N PHE A 182 0.57 -8.72 7.28
CA PHE A 182 1.66 -8.97 8.23
C PHE A 182 1.36 -8.31 9.60
N LEU A 183 0.99 -7.03 9.62
CA LEU A 183 0.68 -6.33 10.88
C LEU A 183 -0.54 -6.91 11.59
N GLN A 184 -1.55 -7.38 10.85
CA GLN A 184 -2.69 -8.12 11.43
C GLN A 184 -2.22 -9.39 12.16
N ALA A 185 -1.30 -10.14 11.57
CA ALA A 185 -0.76 -11.36 12.16
C ALA A 185 0.17 -11.10 13.36
N MET A 186 0.77 -9.91 13.44
CA MET A 186 1.71 -9.51 14.49
C MET A 186 1.09 -8.66 15.60
N ALA A 187 -0.12 -8.14 15.40
CA ALA A 187 -0.84 -7.32 16.38
C ALA A 187 -0.94 -8.04 17.73
N GLY A 188 -0.53 -7.36 18.80
CA GLY A 188 -0.52 -7.88 20.17
C GLY A 188 0.61 -8.88 20.49
N LYS A 189 1.43 -9.30 19.51
CA LYS A 189 2.60 -10.16 19.74
C LYS A 189 3.85 -9.36 20.05
N VAL A 190 4.05 -8.28 19.32
CA VAL A 190 5.17 -7.33 19.50
C VAL A 190 4.65 -5.90 19.31
N PRO A 191 5.28 -4.90 19.95
CA PRO A 191 5.02 -3.49 19.66
C PRO A 191 5.15 -3.17 18.17
N ILE A 192 4.10 -2.60 17.59
CA ILE A 192 4.11 -2.03 16.25
C ILE A 192 4.24 -0.51 16.39
N ILE A 193 5.26 0.04 15.76
CA ILE A 193 5.70 1.43 15.91
C ILE A 193 5.64 2.11 14.54
N ALA A 194 4.98 3.25 14.46
CA ALA A 194 4.91 4.04 13.23
C ALA A 194 6.03 5.09 13.18
N PHE A 195 6.73 5.22 12.07
CA PHE A 195 7.59 6.35 11.78
C PHE A 195 7.18 6.98 10.45
N THR A 196 6.51 8.11 10.56
CA THR A 196 5.85 8.84 9.46
C THR A 196 6.34 10.28 9.42
N ASP A 197 5.91 11.04 8.43
CA ASP A 197 6.03 12.50 8.48
C ASP A 197 5.37 13.05 9.76
N LEU A 198 5.91 14.13 10.30
CA LEU A 198 5.32 14.86 11.41
C LEU A 198 4.35 15.89 10.86
N ASP A 199 3.19 15.39 10.43
CA ASP A 199 2.10 16.17 9.84
C ASP A 199 0.75 15.45 10.01
N PRO A 200 -0.40 16.08 9.68
CA PRO A 200 -1.70 15.42 9.78
C PRO A 200 -1.81 14.11 9.00
N ALA A 201 -1.22 14.00 7.81
CA ALA A 201 -1.25 12.79 7.00
C ALA A 201 -0.46 11.65 7.64
N GLY A 202 0.76 11.92 8.10
CA GLY A 202 1.61 10.98 8.82
C GLY A 202 0.95 10.49 10.10
N LEU A 203 0.35 11.39 10.90
CA LEU A 203 -0.36 10.97 12.11
C LEU A 203 -1.60 10.12 11.80
N GLN A 204 -2.36 10.44 10.75
CA GLN A 204 -3.47 9.59 10.29
C GLN A 204 -2.96 8.22 9.83
N ILE A 205 -1.85 8.16 9.10
CA ILE A 205 -1.21 6.91 8.68
C ILE A 205 -0.88 6.09 9.93
N ALA A 206 -0.15 6.67 10.88
CA ALA A 206 0.24 6.01 12.12
C ALA A 206 -0.99 5.48 12.88
N HIS A 207 -2.03 6.30 13.01
CA HIS A 207 -3.26 5.94 13.72
C HIS A 207 -4.06 4.81 13.03
N THR A 208 -3.99 4.73 11.71
CA THR A 208 -4.71 3.69 10.93
C THR A 208 -3.92 2.40 10.75
N LEU A 209 -2.66 2.33 11.20
CA LEU A 209 -1.89 1.09 11.17
C LEU A 209 -2.47 0.07 12.14
N THR A 210 -2.66 -1.16 11.65
CA THR A 210 -3.21 -2.25 12.44
C THR A 210 -2.25 -2.62 13.58
N GLY A 211 -2.79 -2.72 14.80
CA GLY A 211 -2.02 -3.14 15.98
C GLY A 211 -0.96 -2.14 16.44
N MET A 212 -0.98 -0.91 15.92
CA MET A 212 -0.05 0.15 16.31
C MET A 212 -0.14 0.44 17.81
N THR A 213 1.02 0.61 18.43
CA THR A 213 1.20 0.89 19.86
C THR A 213 1.88 2.22 20.13
N HIS A 214 2.79 2.64 19.24
CA HIS A 214 3.59 3.85 19.40
C HIS A 214 3.81 4.54 18.05
N CYS A 215 4.15 5.82 18.08
CA CYS A 215 4.77 6.51 16.96
C CYS A 215 6.10 7.13 17.36
N ILE A 216 6.97 7.35 16.37
CA ILE A 216 8.22 8.07 16.53
C ILE A 216 7.99 9.54 16.20
N VAL A 217 8.37 10.41 17.13
CA VAL A 217 8.32 11.87 16.97
C VAL A 217 9.64 12.50 17.43
N PRO A 218 10.02 13.68 16.93
CA PRO A 218 11.17 14.38 17.48
C PRO A 218 10.90 14.81 18.93
N GLN A 219 11.89 14.62 19.81
CA GLN A 219 11.81 14.99 21.22
C GLN A 219 11.36 16.45 21.40
N LEU A 220 11.88 17.34 20.55
CA LEU A 220 11.53 18.76 20.59
C LEU A 220 10.04 19.01 20.35
N ALA A 221 9.31 18.18 19.58
CA ALA A 221 7.86 18.36 19.42
C ALA A 221 7.09 18.18 20.73
N LEU A 222 7.64 17.42 21.68
CA LEU A 222 7.00 17.15 22.98
C LEU A 222 7.44 18.15 24.06
N PHE A 223 8.72 18.54 24.07
CA PHE A 223 9.30 19.29 25.19
C PHE A 223 9.70 20.74 24.84
N ALA A 224 9.94 21.04 23.56
CA ALA A 224 10.38 22.36 23.11
C ALA A 224 9.89 22.69 21.68
N PRO A 225 8.57 22.71 21.43
CA PRO A 225 8.01 22.83 20.08
C PRO A 225 8.40 24.16 19.39
N ASN A 226 8.64 25.22 20.16
CA ASN A 226 9.12 26.49 19.63
C ASN A 226 10.56 26.40 19.10
N GLU A 227 11.43 25.61 19.75
CA GLU A 227 12.79 25.37 19.27
C GLU A 227 12.78 24.52 18.00
N LEU A 228 11.91 23.52 17.93
CA LEU A 228 11.70 22.75 16.71
C LEU A 228 11.32 23.66 15.54
N LEU A 229 10.35 24.56 15.76
CA LEU A 229 9.86 25.49 14.73
C LEU A 229 10.84 26.62 14.38
N ALA A 230 11.82 26.88 15.25
CA ALA A 230 12.88 27.85 14.97
C ALA A 230 13.92 27.32 13.96
N ILE A 231 13.94 26.01 13.67
CA ILE A 231 14.83 25.44 12.67
C ILE A 231 14.44 25.96 11.28
N PRO A 232 15.35 26.62 10.54
CA PRO A 232 15.02 27.18 9.24
C PRO A 232 14.50 26.12 8.27
N GLN A 233 13.41 26.44 7.56
CA GLN A 233 12.82 25.60 6.51
C GLN A 233 12.33 24.21 6.98
N ILE A 234 12.23 23.96 8.28
CA ILE A 234 11.80 22.65 8.78
C ILE A 234 10.33 22.35 8.47
N ASN A 235 9.49 23.39 8.42
CA ASN A 235 8.04 23.30 8.32
C ASN A 235 7.52 23.85 6.99
N SER A 236 6.54 23.17 6.40
CA SER A 236 5.86 23.57 5.16
C SER A 236 4.37 23.83 5.39
N ALA A 237 3.99 25.09 5.58
CA ALA A 237 2.59 25.49 5.77
C ALA A 237 1.72 25.26 4.52
N ASP A 238 2.33 25.26 3.32
CA ASP A 238 1.69 24.98 2.05
C ASP A 238 1.38 23.49 1.90
N ASP A 239 2.28 22.60 2.33
CA ASP A 239 2.00 21.17 2.34
C ASP A 239 0.95 20.82 3.39
N PHE A 240 0.98 21.46 4.56
CA PHE A 240 -0.09 21.34 5.55
C PHE A 240 -1.46 21.69 4.95
N ALA A 241 -1.56 22.77 4.15
CA ALA A 241 -2.82 23.21 3.57
C ALA A 241 -3.46 22.16 2.63
N LYS A 242 -2.64 21.29 2.00
CA LYS A 242 -3.11 20.19 1.14
C LYS A 242 -3.73 19.04 1.95
N GLN A 243 -3.57 19.03 3.27
CA GLN A 243 -3.97 17.94 4.17
C GLN A 243 -5.26 18.22 4.94
N ALA A 244 -6.13 19.10 4.43
CA ALA A 244 -7.41 19.42 5.08
C ALA A 244 -8.28 18.17 5.40
N PRO A 245 -8.37 17.14 4.54
CA PRO A 245 -9.10 15.90 4.88
C PRO A 245 -8.50 15.15 6.08
N GLN A 246 -7.17 15.07 6.17
CA GLN A 246 -6.43 14.40 7.23
C GLN A 246 -6.59 15.16 8.55
N ALA A 247 -6.47 16.49 8.51
CA ALA A 247 -6.72 17.33 9.68
C ALA A 247 -8.16 17.17 10.19
N LYS A 248 -9.15 17.07 9.30
CA LYS A 248 -10.54 16.78 9.67
C LYS A 248 -10.70 15.40 10.31
N TYR A 249 -10.02 14.39 9.79
CA TYR A 249 -10.02 13.05 10.38
C TYR A 249 -9.50 13.07 11.83
N LEU A 250 -8.39 13.76 12.07
CA LEU A 250 -7.77 13.84 13.39
C LEU A 250 -8.64 14.55 14.44
N GLN A 251 -9.55 15.44 14.02
CA GLN A 251 -10.49 16.11 14.93
C GLN A 251 -11.54 15.16 15.53
N SER A 252 -11.88 14.07 14.83
CA SER A 252 -12.90 13.11 15.27
C SER A 252 -12.33 11.75 15.71
N ALA A 253 -11.06 11.47 15.40
CA ALA A 253 -10.40 10.23 15.78
C ALA A 253 -10.16 10.13 17.30
N ASP A 254 -10.22 8.91 17.84
CA ASP A 254 -9.82 8.63 19.22
C ASP A 254 -8.29 8.54 19.30
N LEU A 255 -7.64 9.69 19.44
CA LEU A 255 -6.18 9.79 19.38
C LEU A 255 -5.48 9.49 20.71
N LYS A 256 -6.23 9.19 21.78
CA LYS A 256 -5.66 8.86 23.10
C LYS A 256 -4.55 9.83 23.52
N ASN A 257 -3.34 9.32 23.82
CA ASN A 257 -2.19 10.13 24.25
C ASN A 257 -1.65 11.05 23.14
N TRP A 258 -1.99 10.80 21.87
CA TRP A 258 -1.58 11.63 20.74
C TRP A 258 -2.46 12.87 20.53
N ARG A 259 -3.51 13.05 21.33
CA ARG A 259 -4.43 14.18 21.19
C ARG A 259 -3.72 15.53 21.25
N GLN A 260 -2.78 15.70 22.18
CA GLN A 260 -2.03 16.96 22.32
C GLN A 260 -1.14 17.23 21.10
N LEU A 261 -0.45 16.20 20.61
CA LEU A 261 0.34 16.28 19.39
C LEU A 261 -0.54 16.70 18.20
N SER A 262 -1.70 16.06 18.02
CA SER A 262 -2.62 16.38 16.93
C SER A 262 -3.16 17.81 16.99
N LEU A 263 -3.49 18.30 18.18
CA LEU A 263 -3.94 19.69 18.36
C LEU A 263 -2.84 20.66 17.97
N TRP A 264 -1.61 20.41 18.44
CA TRP A 264 -0.45 21.22 18.09
C TRP A 264 -0.16 21.22 16.59
N LEU A 265 -0.14 20.06 15.94
CA LEU A 265 0.04 19.94 14.48
C LEU A 265 -0.97 20.80 13.72
N THR A 266 -2.24 20.77 14.14
CA THR A 266 -3.33 21.47 13.47
C THR A 266 -3.28 22.97 13.73
N GLN A 267 -3.07 23.39 14.97
CA GLN A 267 -3.06 24.80 15.38
C GLN A 267 -1.86 25.55 14.79
N GLN A 268 -0.69 24.91 14.78
CA GLN A 268 0.55 25.50 14.27
C GLN A 268 0.81 25.20 12.80
N ARG A 269 -0.14 24.53 12.11
CA ARG A 269 -0.05 24.19 10.68
C ARG A 269 1.24 23.45 10.33
N ILE A 270 1.53 22.40 11.09
CA ILE A 270 2.79 21.66 11.01
C ILE A 270 2.73 20.63 9.88
N SER A 271 3.65 20.75 8.93
CA SER A 271 4.08 19.67 8.06
C SER A 271 5.60 19.61 7.99
N ILE A 272 6.18 18.70 8.78
CA ILE A 272 7.62 18.44 8.84
C ILE A 272 7.90 17.05 8.26
N LYS A 273 8.70 16.99 7.21
CA LYS A 273 9.02 15.74 6.52
C LYS A 273 10.07 14.91 7.26
N GLN A 274 9.98 13.59 7.18
CA GLN A 274 10.97 12.69 7.78
C GLN A 274 12.41 13.01 7.36
N GLN A 275 12.60 13.47 6.12
CA GLN A 275 13.89 13.88 5.58
C GLN A 275 14.51 15.01 6.42
N HIS A 276 13.71 15.96 6.91
CA HIS A 276 14.19 17.02 7.81
C HIS A 276 14.60 16.45 9.17
N LEU A 277 13.85 15.48 9.71
CA LEU A 277 14.19 14.84 10.99
C LEU A 277 15.59 14.20 10.93
N LEU A 278 15.90 13.52 9.81
CA LEU A 278 17.21 12.91 9.57
C LEU A 278 18.29 13.95 9.26
N ALA A 279 18.02 14.91 8.38
CA ALA A 279 18.99 15.93 7.96
C ALA A 279 19.47 16.81 9.12
N HIS A 280 18.56 17.17 10.02
CA HIS A 280 18.88 17.95 11.23
C HIS A 280 19.31 17.09 12.42
N ARG A 281 19.41 15.76 12.25
CA ARG A 281 19.79 14.79 13.29
C ARG A 281 19.01 15.00 14.61
N LEU A 282 17.71 15.20 14.48
CA LEU A 282 16.85 15.42 15.64
C LEU A 282 16.80 14.14 16.48
N GLU A 283 16.86 14.30 17.80
CA GLU A 283 16.62 13.19 18.72
C GLU A 283 15.15 12.76 18.61
N LEU A 284 14.93 11.47 18.42
CA LEU A 284 13.61 10.88 18.26
C LEU A 284 13.21 10.11 19.52
N VAL A 285 11.93 10.15 19.86
CA VAL A 285 11.35 9.50 21.05
C VAL A 285 10.11 8.69 20.66
N LEU A 286 9.81 7.66 21.46
CA LEU A 286 8.54 6.94 21.35
C LEU A 286 7.43 7.76 22.03
N LEU A 287 6.31 7.91 21.32
CA LEU A 287 5.07 8.41 21.89
C LEU A 287 4.04 7.27 21.88
N ALA A 288 3.74 6.74 23.06
CA ALA A 288 2.73 5.70 23.24
C ALA A 288 1.35 6.19 22.80
N TYR A 289 0.57 5.32 22.17
CA TYR A 289 -0.83 5.60 21.83
C TYR A 289 -1.71 5.54 23.07
N CYS A 290 -1.57 4.50 23.90
CA CYS A 290 -2.28 4.32 25.18
C CYS A 290 -1.32 4.20 26.36
#